data_AF-A0A673V9Z1-F1
#
_entry.id   AF-A0A673V9Z1-F1
#
_cell.length_a   1.000
_cell.length_b   1.000
_cell.length_c   1.000
_cell.angle_alpha   90.00
_cell.angle_beta   90.00
_cell.angle_gamma   90.00
#
_symmetry.space_group_name_H-M   'P 1'
#
loop_
_entity.id
_entity.type
_entity.pdbx_description
1 polymer ?
#
loop_
_entity_poly.entity_id
_entity_poly.type
_entity_poly.pdbx_seq_one_letter_code
_entity_poly.pdbx_strand_id
1 'polypeptide(L)'
;MQTPPTIPVPVLRLPRGPDGLSRGFAPDARRAPPKPQVPETPESPVLQESQESREQQARAALRERYLRSLLAMVGRQVSFTLHEGVHVTASFAATDLDVANFYVLQLQTPIGVQAEALLRCGDIIAYTFRP
;
A
#
# COMPACT_ATOMS: atom_id res chain seq x y z
N MET A 1 -6.56 -13.29 -45.88
CA MET A 1 -6.09 -12.75 -44.59
C MET A 1 -5.38 -13.87 -43.86
N GLN A 2 -4.04 -13.84 -43.85
CA GLN A 2 -3.17 -14.92 -43.37
C GLN A 2 -3.03 -14.80 -41.84
N THR A 3 -3.30 -15.88 -41.09
CA THR A 3 -3.13 -15.92 -39.63
C THR A 3 -1.64 -15.91 -39.27
N PRO A 4 -1.20 -15.12 -38.27
CA PRO A 4 0.20 -15.09 -37.89
C PRO A 4 0.60 -16.39 -37.19
N PRO A 5 1.83 -16.90 -37.42
CA PRO A 5 2.30 -18.10 -36.75
C PRO A 5 2.47 -17.85 -35.24
N THR A 6 1.90 -18.73 -34.42
CA THR A 6 2.10 -18.78 -32.97
C THR A 6 3.53 -19.24 -32.69
N ILE A 7 4.45 -18.29 -32.56
CA ILE A 7 5.83 -18.56 -32.12
C ILE A 7 5.81 -18.68 -30.59
N PRO A 8 6.09 -19.85 -30.01
CA PRO A 8 6.14 -19.98 -28.56
C PRO A 8 7.35 -19.23 -28.01
N VAL A 9 7.11 -18.24 -27.14
CA VAL A 9 8.17 -17.51 -26.46
C VAL A 9 8.79 -18.41 -25.39
N PRO A 10 10.11 -18.65 -25.41
CA PRO A 10 10.76 -19.43 -24.37
C PRO A 10 10.76 -18.65 -23.05
N VAL A 11 10.03 -19.14 -22.06
CA VAL A 11 10.07 -18.61 -20.69
C VAL A 11 11.12 -19.37 -19.89
N LEU A 12 12.14 -18.67 -19.40
CA LEU A 12 13.13 -19.23 -18.48
C LEU A 12 12.44 -19.58 -17.15
N ARG A 13 12.41 -20.87 -16.79
CA ARG A 13 11.71 -21.35 -15.58
C ARG A 13 12.66 -21.29 -14.39
N LEU A 14 12.30 -20.52 -13.36
CA LEU A 14 13.04 -20.50 -12.11
C LEU A 14 12.89 -21.85 -11.36
N PRO A 15 13.96 -22.35 -10.70
CA PRO A 15 13.90 -23.57 -9.92
C PRO A 15 12.94 -23.44 -8.74
N ARG A 16 12.40 -24.58 -8.27
CA ARG A 16 11.53 -24.61 -7.09
C ARG A 16 12.30 -24.13 -5.85
N GLY A 17 11.58 -23.47 -4.93
CA GLY A 17 12.13 -23.11 -3.63
C GLY A 17 12.51 -24.34 -2.79
N PRO A 18 13.43 -24.18 -1.83
CA PRO A 18 14.05 -25.28 -1.06
C PRO A 18 13.05 -26.14 -0.28
N ASP A 19 11.89 -25.59 0.08
CA ASP A 19 10.93 -26.26 0.96
C ASP A 19 10.00 -27.24 0.22
N GLY A 20 10.10 -27.35 -1.11
CA GLY A 20 9.30 -28.26 -1.93
C GLY A 20 7.79 -27.95 -2.00
N LEU A 21 7.29 -27.07 -1.13
CA LEU A 21 5.89 -26.64 -1.02
C LEU A 21 5.53 -25.44 -1.91
N SER A 22 6.53 -24.78 -2.51
CA SER A 22 6.28 -23.71 -3.46
C SER A 22 5.49 -24.25 -4.67
N ARG A 23 4.42 -23.54 -5.07
CA ARG A 23 3.70 -23.79 -6.34
C ARG A 23 4.59 -23.45 -7.54
N GLY A 24 5.60 -24.27 -7.79
CA GLY A 24 6.30 -24.25 -9.06
C GLY A 24 5.36 -24.69 -10.19
N PHE A 25 5.65 -24.26 -11.42
CA PHE A 25 4.96 -24.76 -12.61
C PHE A 25 5.31 -26.25 -12.79
N ALA A 26 4.43 -27.16 -12.36
CA ALA A 26 4.61 -28.58 -12.55
C ALA A 26 4.47 -28.94 -14.05
N PRO A 27 5.41 -29.72 -14.64
CA PRO A 27 5.40 -30.03 -16.07
C PRO A 27 4.16 -30.83 -16.49
N ASP A 28 3.65 -31.68 -15.61
CA ASP A 28 2.51 -32.57 -15.87
C ASP A 28 1.20 -32.10 -15.23
N ALA A 29 1.21 -30.95 -14.55
CA ALA A 29 -0.03 -30.39 -14.05
C ALA A 29 -0.90 -30.01 -15.25
N ARG A 30 -2.10 -30.60 -15.33
CA ARG A 30 -3.10 -30.23 -16.32
C ARG A 30 -3.28 -28.72 -16.23
N ARG A 31 -2.87 -27.99 -17.27
CA ARG A 31 -3.28 -26.60 -17.46
C ARG A 31 -4.81 -26.61 -17.35
N ALA A 32 -5.37 -25.67 -16.59
CA ALA A 32 -6.82 -25.51 -16.58
C ALA A 32 -7.29 -25.46 -18.04
N PRO A 33 -8.33 -26.21 -18.42
CA PRO A 33 -8.81 -26.18 -19.80
C PRO A 33 -9.12 -24.73 -20.15
N PRO A 34 -8.80 -24.28 -21.38
CA PRO A 34 -9.25 -22.98 -21.84
C PRO A 34 -10.77 -22.91 -21.64
N LYS A 35 -11.25 -21.81 -21.06
CA LYS A 35 -12.69 -21.59 -20.88
C LYS A 35 -13.39 -21.86 -22.23
N PRO A 36 -14.48 -22.64 -22.26
CA PRO A 36 -15.20 -22.88 -23.51
C PRO A 36 -15.58 -21.54 -24.15
N GLN A 37 -15.26 -21.39 -25.43
CA GLN A 37 -15.72 -20.26 -26.24
C GLN A 37 -17.24 -20.37 -26.36
N VAL A 38 -17.95 -19.53 -25.62
CA VAL A 38 -19.39 -19.33 -25.77
C VAL A 38 -19.60 -18.50 -27.06
N PRO A 39 -20.63 -18.76 -27.88
CA PRO A 39 -20.88 -18.00 -29.10
C PRO A 39 -20.98 -16.49 -28.79
N GLU A 40 -20.34 -15.70 -29.65
CA GLU A 40 -20.25 -14.24 -29.54
C GLU A 40 -21.63 -13.58 -29.63
N THR A 41 -22.24 -13.29 -28.48
CA THR A 41 -23.20 -12.21 -28.35
C THR A 41 -22.41 -10.88 -28.46
N PRO A 42 -22.86 -9.86 -29.21
CA PRO A 42 -22.17 -8.59 -29.29
C PRO A 42 -22.39 -7.79 -27.99
N GLU A 43 -21.77 -8.25 -26.91
CA GLU A 43 -21.66 -7.49 -25.68
C GLU A 43 -20.31 -6.77 -25.70
N SER A 44 -20.40 -5.47 -25.92
CA SER A 44 -19.42 -4.43 -25.61
C SER A 44 -18.43 -4.86 -24.50
N PRO A 45 -17.11 -4.62 -24.63
CA PRO A 45 -16.12 -5.13 -23.70
C PRO A 45 -16.11 -4.30 -22.41
N VAL A 46 -17.16 -4.40 -21.61
CA VAL A 46 -17.10 -3.99 -20.20
C VAL A 46 -16.49 -5.16 -19.48
N LEU A 47 -15.16 -5.16 -19.34
CA LEU A 47 -14.45 -6.02 -18.41
C LEU A 47 -15.13 -5.84 -17.04
N GLN A 48 -15.96 -6.80 -16.65
CA GLN A 48 -16.65 -6.76 -15.38
C GLN A 48 -15.58 -6.90 -14.30
N GLU A 49 -15.13 -5.76 -13.77
CA GLU A 49 -14.13 -5.72 -12.71
C GLU A 49 -14.58 -6.62 -11.57
N SER A 50 -13.68 -7.51 -11.14
CA SER A 50 -13.92 -8.33 -9.98
C SER A 50 -14.15 -7.44 -8.75
N GLN A 51 -14.92 -7.93 -7.78
CA GLN A 51 -15.08 -7.24 -6.50
C GLN A 51 -13.73 -6.92 -5.86
N GLU A 52 -12.77 -7.85 -5.93
CA GLU A 52 -11.40 -7.65 -5.47
C GLU A 52 -10.70 -6.46 -6.16
N SER A 53 -10.85 -6.32 -7.48
CA SER A 53 -10.28 -5.19 -8.22
C SER A 53 -10.85 -3.85 -7.74
N ARG A 54 -12.16 -3.79 -7.50
CA ARG A 54 -12.81 -2.58 -6.97
C ARG A 54 -12.34 -2.25 -5.56
N GLU A 55 -12.19 -3.26 -4.71
CA GLU A 55 -11.65 -3.07 -3.35
C GLU A 55 -10.20 -2.58 -3.38
N GLN A 56 -9.37 -3.12 -4.27
CA GLN A 56 -7.97 -2.69 -4.44
C GLN A 56 -7.89 -1.23 -4.93
N GLN A 57 -8.71 -0.85 -5.90
CA GLN A 57 -8.82 0.54 -6.36
C GLN A 57 -9.27 1.48 -5.23
N ALA A 58 -10.25 1.07 -4.43
CA ALA A 58 -10.70 1.85 -3.27
C ALA A 58 -9.59 2.01 -2.23
N ARG A 59 -8.86 0.92 -1.90
CA ARG A 59 -7.69 0.97 -1.00
C ARG A 59 -6.61 1.90 -1.51
N ALA A 60 -6.31 1.85 -2.81
CA ALA A 60 -5.32 2.72 -3.43
C ALA A 60 -5.72 4.21 -3.35
N ALA A 61 -6.97 4.54 -3.68
CA ALA A 61 -7.48 5.90 -3.61
C ALA A 61 -7.47 6.46 -2.17
N LEU A 62 -7.84 5.64 -1.18
CA LEU A 62 -7.77 6.02 0.24
C LEU A 62 -6.32 6.23 0.68
N ARG A 63 -5.41 5.33 0.30
CA ARG A 63 -3.99 5.43 0.62
C ARG A 63 -3.35 6.66 -0.01
N GLU A 64 -3.66 6.98 -1.26
CA GLU A 64 -3.19 8.18 -1.95
C GLU A 64 -3.61 9.45 -1.21
N ARG A 65 -4.90 9.57 -0.84
CA ARG A 65 -5.41 10.71 -0.08
C ARG A 65 -4.73 10.83 1.28
N TYR A 66 -4.52 9.71 1.95
CA TYR A 66 -3.82 9.65 3.23
C TYR A 66 -2.35 10.11 3.10
N LEU A 67 -1.61 9.60 2.11
CA LEU A 67 -0.22 10.02 1.86
C LEU A 67 -0.11 11.50 1.48
N ARG A 68 -1.06 12.04 0.70
CA ARG A 68 -1.13 13.49 0.44
C ARG A 68 -1.34 14.30 1.72
N SER A 69 -2.13 13.78 2.68
CA SER A 69 -2.31 14.44 3.97
C SER A 69 -1.02 14.45 4.80
N LEU A 70 -0.22 13.38 4.77
CA LEU A 70 1.09 13.33 5.42
C LEU A 70 2.05 14.34 4.80
N LEU A 71 2.07 14.41 3.47
CA LEU A 71 2.89 15.39 2.75
C LEU A 71 2.48 16.82 3.09
N ALA A 72 1.18 17.09 3.22
CA ALA A 72 0.68 18.40 3.63
C ALA A 72 1.11 18.81 5.05
N MET A 73 1.48 17.87 5.92
CA MET A 73 1.97 18.17 7.28
C MET A 73 3.44 18.60 7.32
N VAL A 74 4.24 18.31 6.30
CA VAL A 74 5.70 18.53 6.32
C VAL A 74 6.03 19.99 6.60
N GLY A 75 6.88 20.22 7.60
CA GLY A 75 7.32 21.57 8.03
C GLY A 75 6.28 22.34 8.84
N ARG A 76 5.15 21.72 9.22
CA ARG A 76 4.10 22.36 10.01
C ARG A 76 4.11 21.91 11.46
N GLN A 77 3.56 22.76 12.30
CA GLN A 77 3.28 22.39 13.68
C GLN A 77 2.08 21.44 13.75
N VAL A 78 2.29 20.31 14.41
CA VAL A 78 1.30 19.26 14.64
C VAL A 78 1.13 19.11 16.15
N SER A 79 -0.13 19.03 16.58
CA SER A 79 -0.49 18.73 17.96
C SER A 79 -0.79 17.24 18.07
N PHE A 80 -0.16 16.55 19.01
CA PHE A 80 -0.36 15.14 19.29
C PHE A 80 -1.03 14.96 20.65
N THR A 81 -2.02 14.08 20.70
CA THR A 81 -2.60 13.57 21.94
C THR A 81 -1.98 12.20 22.18
N LEU A 82 -1.24 12.07 23.28
CA LEU A 82 -0.60 10.84 23.72
C LEU A 82 -1.41 10.18 24.84
N HIS A 83 -0.98 9.00 25.29
CA HIS A 83 -1.53 8.36 26.49
C HIS A 83 -1.41 9.25 27.74
N GLU A 84 -2.19 8.93 28.77
CA GLU A 84 -2.26 9.68 30.04
C GLU A 84 -2.71 11.15 29.88
N GLY A 85 -3.39 11.48 28.77
CA GLY A 85 -3.90 12.83 28.52
C GLY A 85 -2.81 13.86 28.21
N VAL A 86 -1.60 13.41 27.88
CA VAL A 86 -0.48 14.30 27.56
C VAL A 86 -0.67 14.87 26.16
N HIS A 87 -0.58 16.20 26.06
CA HIS A 87 -0.65 16.93 24.81
C HIS A 87 0.70 17.55 24.51
N VAL A 88 1.24 17.25 23.33
CA VAL A 88 2.53 17.78 22.87
C VAL A 88 2.38 18.42 21.51
N THR A 89 3.21 19.41 21.23
CA THR A 89 3.27 20.06 19.92
C THR A 89 4.68 19.94 19.36
N ALA A 90 4.80 19.70 18.06
CA ALA A 90 6.10 19.60 17.40
C ALA A 90 5.99 19.95 15.92
N SER A 91 7.12 20.29 15.30
CA SER A 91 7.19 20.44 13.85
C SER A 91 7.34 19.07 13.20
N PHE A 92 6.41 18.69 12.31
CA PHE A 92 6.47 17.41 11.62
C PHE A 92 7.53 17.44 10.52
N ALA A 93 8.45 16.48 10.57
CA ALA A 93 9.51 16.33 9.56
C ALA A 93 9.21 15.17 8.62
N ALA A 94 9.01 13.97 9.16
CA ALA A 94 8.83 12.76 8.36
C ALA A 94 8.05 11.67 9.10
N THR A 95 7.63 10.66 8.37
CA THR A 95 7.08 9.41 8.89
C THR A 95 7.63 8.25 8.09
N ASP A 96 7.68 7.07 8.69
CA ASP A 96 8.06 5.84 8.00
C ASP A 96 6.97 5.36 7.02
N LEU A 97 7.33 4.42 6.14
CA LEU A 97 6.45 3.95 5.07
C LEU A 97 5.15 3.33 5.63
N ASP A 98 5.29 2.59 6.72
CA ASP A 98 4.18 1.91 7.39
C ASP A 98 3.45 2.83 8.38
N VAL A 99 3.97 4.05 8.59
CA VAL A 99 3.39 5.10 9.44
C VAL A 99 3.27 4.64 10.89
N ALA A 100 4.24 3.83 11.31
CA ALA A 100 4.40 3.39 12.68
C ALA A 100 5.15 4.43 13.52
N ASN A 101 5.78 5.44 12.92
CA ASN A 101 6.56 6.45 13.65
C ASN A 101 6.53 7.84 13.01
N PHE A 102 6.60 8.88 13.85
CA PHE A 102 6.62 10.29 13.48
C PHE A 102 7.95 10.91 13.93
N TYR A 103 8.74 11.35 12.96
CA TYR A 103 9.96 12.13 13.18
C TYR A 103 9.57 13.59 13.30
N VAL A 104 9.87 14.19 14.45
CA VAL A 104 9.46 15.56 14.77
C VAL A 104 10.61 16.38 15.32
N LEU A 105 10.58 17.68 15.07
CA LEU A 105 11.54 18.65 15.56
C LEU A 105 10.87 19.56 16.60
N GLN A 106 11.66 20.06 17.55
CA GLN A 106 11.23 20.99 18.59
C GLN A 106 9.97 20.50 19.32
N LEU A 107 10.00 19.26 19.80
CA LEU A 107 8.90 18.65 20.55
C LEU A 107 8.74 19.37 21.89
N GLN A 108 7.66 20.12 22.03
CA GLN A 108 7.26 20.80 23.25
C GLN A 108 6.58 19.78 24.18
N THR A 109 7.25 19.50 25.30
CA THR A 109 6.71 18.70 26.40
C THR A 109 6.45 19.59 27.61
N PRO A 110 5.69 19.14 28.62
CA PRO A 110 5.49 19.89 29.86
C PRO A 110 6.79 20.23 30.63
N ILE A 111 7.86 19.44 30.44
CA ILE A 111 9.12 19.57 31.17
C ILE A 111 10.13 20.42 30.37
N GLY A 112 9.96 20.55 29.06
CA GLY A 112 10.85 21.32 28.22
C GLY A 112 10.74 21.00 26.73
N VAL A 113 11.68 21.51 25.96
CA VAL A 113 11.74 21.33 24.50
C VAL A 113 12.82 20.31 24.16
N GLN A 114 12.42 19.27 23.44
CA GLN A 114 13.34 18.31 22.86
C GLN A 114 13.61 18.67 21.40
N ALA A 115 14.88 18.89 21.04
CA ALA A 115 15.26 19.38 19.70
C ALA A 115 14.81 18.44 18.57
N GLU A 116 14.98 17.13 18.76
CA GLU A 116 14.58 16.08 17.81
C GLU A 116 13.99 14.90 18.57
N ALA A 117 12.88 14.35 18.08
CA ALA A 117 12.21 13.23 18.73
C ALA A 117 11.57 12.28 17.70
N LEU A 118 11.45 11.01 18.11
CA LEU A 118 10.69 9.99 17.42
C LEU A 118 9.47 9.64 18.27
N LEU A 119 8.28 9.99 17.81
CA LEU A 119 7.02 9.56 18.44
C LEU A 119 6.57 8.26 17.79
N ARG A 120 6.44 7.18 18.57
CA ARG A 120 5.94 5.91 18.07
C ARG A 120 4.42 5.97 17.94
N CYS A 121 3.86 5.30 16.93
CA CYS A 121 2.43 5.26 16.68
C CYS A 121 1.66 4.68 17.88
N GLY A 122 2.24 3.70 18.59
CA GLY A 122 1.64 3.14 19.81
C GLY A 122 1.49 4.15 20.96
N ASP A 123 2.27 5.23 20.96
CA ASP A 123 2.19 6.29 21.97
C ASP A 123 1.14 7.37 21.61
N ILE A 124 0.71 7.42 20.34
CA ILE A 124 -0.16 8.48 19.78
C ILE A 124 -1.60 7.97 19.69
N ILE A 125 -2.54 8.74 20.26
CA ILE A 125 -3.98 8.51 20.12
C ILE A 125 -4.52 9.26 18.90
N ALA A 126 -4.10 10.52 18.74
CA ALA A 126 -4.54 11.38 17.65
C ALA A 126 -3.51 12.47 17.35
N TYR A 127 -3.58 13.02 16.14
CA TYR A 127 -2.81 14.20 15.76
C TYR A 127 -3.67 15.17 14.95
N THR A 128 -3.40 16.47 15.11
CA THR A 128 -4.12 17.55 14.41
C THR A 128 -3.13 18.59 13.89
N PHE A 129 -3.34 19.05 12.67
CA PHE A 129 -2.56 20.12 12.07
C PHE A 129 -3.47 21.05 11.26
N ARG A 130 -2.98 22.26 10.99
CA ARG A 130 -3.66 23.19 10.07
C ARG A 130 -2.93 23.18 8.72
N PRO A 131 -3.62 22.83 7.61
CA PRO A 131 -3.08 22.90 6.26
C PRO A 131 -2.98 24.35 5.76
#